data_AF-A0A7J4IQ50-F1
#
_entry.id   AF-A0A7J4IQ50-F1
#
_cell.length_a   1.000
_cell.length_b   1.000
_cell.length_c   1.000
_cell.angle_alpha   90.00
_cell.angle_beta   90.00
_cell.angle_gamma   90.00
#
_symmetry.space_group_name_H-M   'P 1'
#
loop_
_entity.id
_entity.type
_entity.pdbx_description
1 polymer ?
#
loop_
_entity_poly.entity_id
_entity_poly.type
_entity_poly.pdbx_seq_one_letter_code
_entity_poly.pdbx_strand_id
1 'polypeptide(L)'
;MVEGWILDIYQDSSSEGMVVWIKLDDGSVTKHLFYWSPILHIAGNLDDIDALEEKLKGMEYQTLFGVMKFSREKRFKSHEANETSEVLAISVSRPSKLKQVADVVSAIGKW
;
A
#
# COMPACT_ATOMS: atom_id res chain seq x y z
N MET A 1 -2.39 -23.44 7.81
CA MET A 1 -2.38 -22.84 6.47
C MET A 1 -3.58 -23.44 5.74
N VAL A 2 -4.46 -22.62 5.18
CA VAL A 2 -5.67 -23.10 4.48
C VAL A 2 -5.32 -23.19 3.00
N GLU A 3 -5.51 -24.37 2.41
CA GLU A 3 -5.24 -24.66 1.00
C GLU A 3 -6.56 -24.79 0.24
N GLY A 4 -6.64 -24.21 -0.95
CA GLY A 4 -7.85 -24.22 -1.76
C GLY A 4 -7.83 -23.13 -2.83
N TRP A 5 -8.98 -22.95 -3.49
CA TRP A 5 -9.15 -21.98 -4.57
C TRP A 5 -9.78 -20.69 -4.07
N ILE A 6 -9.14 -19.56 -4.38
CA ILE A 6 -9.71 -18.24 -4.12
C ILE A 6 -10.91 -18.04 -5.05
N LEU A 7 -12.08 -17.78 -4.47
CA LEU A 7 -13.30 -17.48 -5.22
C LEU A 7 -13.51 -15.98 -5.39
N ASP A 8 -13.29 -15.21 -4.32
CA ASP A 8 -13.51 -13.78 -4.29
C ASP A 8 -12.62 -13.12 -3.23
N ILE A 9 -12.25 -11.87 -3.49
CA ILE A 9 -11.43 -11.02 -2.62
C ILE A 9 -12.00 -9.61 -2.62
N TYR A 10 -12.27 -9.06 -1.44
CA TYR A 10 -12.66 -7.67 -1.29
C TYR A 10 -12.20 -7.07 0.04
N GLN A 11 -12.05 -5.75 0.07
CA GLN A 11 -11.80 -5.04 1.31
C GLN A 11 -13.11 -4.88 2.10
N ASP A 12 -13.11 -5.33 3.35
CA ASP A 12 -14.21 -5.09 4.28
C ASP A 12 -14.25 -3.61 4.68
N SER A 13 -15.42 -2.99 4.59
CA SER A 13 -15.59 -1.55 4.86
C SER A 13 -15.51 -1.21 6.34
N SER A 14 -15.74 -2.18 7.23
CA SER A 14 -15.77 -1.94 8.68
C SER A 14 -14.41 -2.19 9.32
N SER A 15 -13.77 -3.32 8.99
CA SER A 15 -12.47 -3.68 9.55
C SER A 15 -11.28 -3.18 8.73
N GLU A 16 -11.53 -2.70 7.50
CA GLU A 16 -10.51 -2.39 6.47
C GLU A 16 -9.59 -3.58 6.11
N GLY A 17 -9.92 -4.77 6.59
CA GLY A 17 -9.19 -6.00 6.27
C GLY A 17 -9.61 -6.55 4.92
N MET A 18 -8.78 -7.42 4.35
CA MET A 18 -9.09 -8.15 3.15
C MET A 18 -9.86 -9.42 3.49
N VAL A 19 -11.08 -9.52 2.99
CA VAL A 19 -11.86 -10.76 3.03
C VAL A 19 -11.47 -11.62 1.85
N VAL A 20 -11.18 -12.89 2.13
CA VAL A 20 -10.89 -13.89 1.10
C VAL A 20 -11.84 -15.07 1.30
N TRP A 21 -12.56 -15.43 0.24
CA TRP A 21 -13.38 -16.63 0.20
C TRP A 21 -12.61 -17.76 -0.48
N ILE A 22 -12.46 -18.89 0.21
CA ILE A 22 -11.69 -20.04 -0.26
C ILE A 22 -12.62 -21.25 -0.37
N LYS A 23 -12.66 -21.86 -1.56
CA LYS A 23 -13.25 -23.17 -1.80
C LYS A 23 -12.23 -24.26 -1.48
N LEU A 24 -12.59 -25.17 -0.58
CA LEU A 24 -11.79 -26.34 -0.22
C LEU A 24 -12.07 -27.52 -1.16
N ASP A 25 -11.21 -28.54 -1.10
CA ASP A 25 -11.32 -29.73 -1.96
C ASP A 25 -12.59 -30.55 -1.70
N ASP A 26 -13.13 -30.49 -0.47
CA ASP A 26 -14.41 -31.10 -0.10
C ASP A 26 -15.64 -30.34 -0.65
N GLY A 27 -15.41 -29.24 -1.37
CA GLY A 27 -16.44 -28.39 -1.94
C GLY A 27 -17.00 -27.35 -0.98
N SER A 28 -16.61 -27.35 0.28
CA SER A 28 -17.02 -26.32 1.25
C SER A 28 -16.35 -24.98 0.96
N VAL A 29 -16.93 -23.91 1.49
CA VAL A 29 -16.45 -22.54 1.31
C VAL A 29 -16.23 -21.90 2.66
N THR A 30 -15.05 -21.32 2.87
CA THR A 30 -14.65 -20.66 4.11
C THR A 30 -14.30 -19.19 3.88
N LYS A 31 -14.66 -18.33 4.85
CA LYS A 31 -14.34 -16.90 4.85
C LYS A 31 -13.17 -16.63 5.77
N HIS A 32 -12.17 -15.91 5.28
CA HIS A 32 -10.99 -15.49 6.05
C HIS A 32 -10.84 -13.98 6.02
N LEU A 33 -10.34 -13.40 7.12
CA LEU A 33 -10.05 -11.97 7.22
C LEU A 33 -8.55 -11.77 7.45
N PHE A 34 -7.91 -10.99 6.59
CA PHE A 34 -6.50 -10.64 6.69
C PHE A 34 -6.34 -9.14 6.90
N TYR A 35 -5.62 -8.75 7.95
CA TYR A 35 -5.19 -7.37 8.10
C TYR A 35 -4.00 -7.11 7.18
N TRP A 36 -3.98 -5.95 6.55
CA TRP A 36 -2.97 -5.58 5.58
C TRP A 36 -2.70 -4.07 5.64
N SER A 37 -1.56 -3.66 5.10
CA SER A 37 -1.17 -2.25 4.99
C SER A 37 -0.65 -2.03 3.58
N PRO A 38 -1.41 -1.40 2.67
CA PRO A 38 -0.95 -1.16 1.32
C PRO A 38 0.29 -0.28 1.33
N ILE A 39 1.14 -0.50 0.31
CA ILE A 39 2.38 0.24 0.12
C ILE A 39 2.27 1.04 -1.17
N LEU A 40 2.51 2.34 -1.09
CA LEU A 40 2.69 3.20 -2.25
C LEU A 40 4.20 3.35 -2.51
N HIS A 41 4.65 3.01 -3.71
CA HIS A 41 6.02 3.23 -4.14
C HIS A 41 6.10 4.51 -4.98
N ILE A 42 6.99 5.42 -4.59
CA ILE A 42 7.18 6.71 -5.24
C ILE A 42 8.59 6.78 -5.81
N ALA A 43 8.64 6.95 -7.12
CA ALA A 43 9.85 7.08 -7.90
C ALA A 43 10.12 8.57 -8.18
N GLY A 44 11.39 8.97 -8.07
CA GLY A 44 11.83 10.32 -8.38
C GLY A 44 13.32 10.53 -8.15
N ASN A 45 13.74 11.80 -8.21
CA ASN A 45 15.05 12.27 -7.73
C ASN A 45 15.13 12.28 -6.19
N LEU A 46 16.31 11.97 -5.65
CA LEU A 46 16.50 11.72 -4.21
C LEU A 46 16.09 12.91 -3.34
N ASP A 47 16.51 14.13 -3.72
CA ASP A 47 16.22 15.35 -2.94
C ASP A 47 14.71 15.61 -2.81
N ASP A 48 13.96 15.37 -3.88
CA ASP A 48 12.51 15.58 -3.89
C ASP A 48 11.78 14.49 -3.11
N ILE A 49 12.26 13.24 -3.20
CA ILE A 49 11.73 12.14 -2.39
C ILE A 49 11.99 12.40 -0.89
N ASP A 50 13.18 12.90 -0.53
CA ASP A 50 13.53 13.27 0.85
C ASP A 50 12.61 14.38 1.37
N ALA A 51 12.39 15.42 0.58
CA ALA A 51 11.48 16.50 0.92
C ALA A 51 10.03 16.01 1.10
N LEU A 52 9.59 15.07 0.25
CA LEU A 52 8.27 14.46 0.36
C LEU A 52 8.12 13.62 1.63
N GLU A 53 9.12 12.79 1.96
CA GLU A 53 9.13 11.98 3.17
C GLU A 53 9.00 12.85 4.42
N GLU A 54 9.84 13.89 4.55
CA GLU A 54 9.81 14.80 5.70
C GLU A 54 8.48 15.54 5.81
N LYS A 55 7.91 15.95 4.67
CA LYS A 55 6.58 16.59 4.65
C LYS A 55 5.49 15.64 5.17
N LEU A 56 5.44 14.40 4.68
CA LEU A 56 4.40 13.42 5.06
C LEU A 56 4.56 12.87 6.49
N LYS A 57 5.74 13.02 7.11
CA LYS A 57 5.93 12.79 8.56
C LYS A 57 5.25 13.85 9.43
N GLY A 58 4.86 14.99 8.86
CA GLY A 58 4.12 16.03 9.57
C GLY A 58 2.85 15.50 10.23
N MET A 59 2.58 15.95 11.47
CA MET A 59 1.45 15.47 12.28
C MET A 59 0.09 15.67 11.58
N GLU A 60 -0.04 16.70 10.75
CA GLU A 60 -1.24 16.96 9.95
C GLU A 60 -1.60 15.78 9.03
N TYR A 61 -0.62 15.23 8.32
CA TYR A 61 -0.83 14.12 7.40
C TYR A 61 -1.05 12.79 8.13
N GLN A 62 -0.28 12.54 9.20
CA GLN A 62 -0.44 11.36 10.05
C GLN A 62 -1.83 11.30 10.70
N THR A 63 -2.39 12.45 11.10
CA THR A 63 -3.72 12.54 11.68
C THR A 63 -4.81 12.29 10.64
N LEU A 64 -4.66 12.86 9.44
CA LEU A 64 -5.65 12.73 8.35
C LEU A 64 -5.69 11.32 7.75
N PHE A 65 -4.54 10.70 7.55
CA PHE A 65 -4.42 9.44 6.80
C PHE A 65 -4.14 8.22 7.68
N GLY A 66 -3.92 8.43 8.98
CA GLY A 66 -3.43 7.42 9.89
C GLY A 66 -1.91 7.31 9.83
N VAL A 67 -1.36 6.44 10.69
CA VAL A 67 0.09 6.27 10.78
C VAL A 67 0.63 5.77 9.45
N MET A 68 1.58 6.50 8.88
CA MET A 68 2.33 6.12 7.70
C MET A 68 3.77 5.75 8.09
N LYS A 69 4.27 4.64 7.56
CA LYS A 69 5.67 4.23 7.73
C LYS A 69 6.40 4.40 6.40
N PHE A 70 7.63 4.89 6.49
CA PHE A 70 8.46 5.22 5.35
C PHE A 70 9.70 4.34 5.34
N SER A 71 10.08 3.86 4.16
CA SER A 71 11.33 3.14 3.95
C SER A 71 11.88 3.38 2.55
N ARG A 72 13.21 3.28 2.41
CA ARG A 72 13.89 3.29 1.11
C ARG A 72 14.02 1.88 0.58
N GLU A 73 13.57 1.67 -0.65
CA GLU A 73 13.62 0.37 -1.31
C GLU A 73 14.22 0.50 -2.72
N LYS A 74 14.83 -0.58 -3.22
CA LYS A 74 15.22 -0.67 -4.63
C LYS A 74 14.17 -1.44 -5.41
N ARG A 75 13.57 -0.83 -6.43
CA ARG A 75 12.51 -1.41 -7.26
C ARG A 75 12.76 -1.17 -8.75
N PHE A 76 12.26 -2.06 -9.59
CA PHE A 76 12.15 -1.80 -11.02
C PHE A 76 10.99 -0.83 -11.25
N LYS A 77 11.21 0.24 -12.02
CA LYS A 77 10.20 1.28 -12.29
C LYS A 77 9.22 0.89 -13.41
N SER A 78 9.59 -0.06 -14.26
CA SER A 78 8.74 -0.64 -15.31
C SER A 78 9.16 -2.07 -15.61
N HIS A 79 8.36 -2.79 -16.40
CA HIS A 79 8.65 -4.17 -16.80
C HIS A 79 9.87 -4.30 -17.71
N GLU A 80 10.22 -3.23 -18.42
CA GLU A 80 11.33 -3.14 -19.37
C GLU A 80 12.62 -2.61 -18.74
N ALA A 81 12.57 -2.22 -17.46
CA ALA A 81 13.73 -1.67 -16.77
C ALA A 81 14.80 -2.76 -16.57
N ASN A 82 16.02 -2.47 -16.99
CA ASN A 82 17.17 -3.38 -16.82
C ASN A 82 17.87 -3.22 -15.47
N GLU A 83 17.52 -2.19 -14.70
CA GLU A 83 18.08 -1.92 -13.38
C GLU A 83 17.01 -1.44 -12.39
N THR A 84 17.30 -1.67 -11.12
CA THR A 84 16.49 -1.13 -10.03
C THR A 84 16.94 0.27 -9.68
N SER A 85 16.03 1.08 -9.17
CA SER A 85 16.32 2.42 -8.67
C SER A 85 15.70 2.58 -7.29
N GLU A 86 16.25 3.53 -6.53
CA GLU A 86 15.71 3.85 -5.21
C GLU A 86 14.33 4.50 -5.35
N VAL A 87 13.41 4.07 -4.49
CA VAL A 87 12.05 4.58 -4.36
C VAL A 87 11.71 4.75 -2.88
N LEU A 88 10.80 5.68 -2.58
CA LEU A 88 10.18 5.78 -1.28
C LEU A 88 8.97 4.85 -1.21
N ALA A 89 9.01 3.91 -0.26
CA ALA A 89 7.89 3.06 0.07
C ALA A 89 7.14 3.66 1.27
N ILE A 90 5.85 3.94 1.07
CA ILE A 90 4.95 4.46 2.10
C ILE A 90 3.93 3.38 2.44
N SER A 91 4.07 2.77 3.62
CA SER A 91 3.05 1.86 4.15
C SER A 91 1.94 2.66 4.82
N VAL A 92 0.71 2.49 4.35
CA VAL A 92 -0.48 3.18 4.85
C VAL A 92 -1.24 2.23 5.78
N SER A 93 -1.37 2.60 7.05
CA SER A 93 -2.06 1.76 8.05
C SER A 93 -3.56 1.62 7.82
N ARG A 94 -4.18 2.55 7.08
CA ARG A 94 -5.61 2.55 6.74
C ARG A 94 -5.80 2.37 5.23
N PRO A 95 -6.10 1.15 4.75
CA PRO A 95 -6.26 0.90 3.32
C PRO A 95 -7.27 1.83 2.62
N SER A 96 -8.33 2.23 3.31
CA SER A 96 -9.33 3.18 2.77
C SER A 96 -8.76 4.57 2.42
N LYS A 97 -7.61 4.92 3.00
CA LYS A 97 -6.92 6.22 2.80
C LYS A 97 -5.91 6.20 1.68
N LEU A 98 -5.59 5.04 1.09
CA LEU A 98 -4.55 4.90 0.07
C LEU A 98 -4.73 5.88 -1.09
N LYS A 99 -5.95 6.00 -1.62
CA LYS A 99 -6.24 6.93 -2.72
C LYS A 99 -5.97 8.38 -2.30
N GLN A 100 -6.42 8.79 -1.11
CA GLN A 100 -6.24 10.16 -0.62
C GLN A 100 -4.75 10.48 -0.41
N VAL A 101 -3.97 9.51 0.07
CA VAL A 101 -2.51 9.64 0.18
C VAL A 101 -1.88 9.81 -1.21
N ALA A 102 -2.27 8.98 -2.19
CA ALA A 102 -1.77 9.09 -3.56
C ALA A 102 -2.14 10.44 -4.22
N ASP A 103 -3.36 10.93 -3.98
CA ASP A 103 -3.82 12.23 -4.48
C ASP A 103 -3.00 13.38 -3.87
N VAL A 104 -2.72 13.33 -2.55
CA VAL A 104 -1.88 14.34 -1.89
C VAL A 104 -0.44 14.28 -2.37
N VAL A 105 0.14 13.08 -2.46
CA VAL A 105 1.46 12.88 -3.08
C VAL A 105 1.45 13.57 -4.43
N SER A 106 0.54 13.18 -5.32
CA SER A 106 0.40 13.73 -6.67
C SER A 106 0.23 15.26 -6.71
N ALA A 107 -0.49 15.84 -5.74
CA ALA A 107 -0.70 17.28 -5.65
C ALA A 107 0.52 18.06 -5.12
N ILE A 108 1.37 17.44 -4.30
CA ILE A 108 2.60 18.09 -3.83
C ILE A 108 3.49 18.45 -5.02
N GLY A 109 3.49 17.60 -6.06
CA GLY A 109 4.34 17.71 -7.24
C GLY A 109 5.83 17.70 -6.91
N LYS A 110 6.68 17.51 -7.94
CA LYS A 110 8.15 17.44 -7.85
C LYS A 110 8.66 16.09 -7.34
N TRP A 111 8.71 15.09 -8.21
CA TRP A 111 9.51 13.87 -8.07
C TRP A 111 9.77 13.32 -9.46
#